data_AF-A0AAI8YRH0-F1
#
_entry.id   AF-A0AAI8YRH0-F1
#
_cell.length_a   1.000
_cell.length_b   1.000
_cell.length_c   1.000
_cell.angle_alpha   90.00
_cell.angle_beta   90.00
_cell.angle_gamma   90.00
#
_symmetry.space_group_name_H-M   'P 1'
#
loop_
_entity.id
_entity.type
_entity.pdbx_description
1 polymer ?
#
loop_
_entity_poly.entity_id
_entity_poly.type
_entity_poly.pdbx_seq_one_letter_code
_entity_poly.pdbx_strand_id
1 'polypeptide(L)'
;MAQLTNGHGNGTNGITAHVRGCHLIGSVPLPDTESVFRSLTALLPNRLRRITDGETGKRQGFTTFQAEVFAAYPPMLTEFTHNAPIQDKPFTPEQVEDGIAILKKAGIRTGYDDAAIESYATFRKLRDEGVIPKGVKFQVCMPTVANVISPFTQRAFQAQVEPVYEEAFFKALRRIQDSIPHEDLAIQVDVALDTAFWEATNPRTRRENSGLEWFQPWWKGDVKQYQTDYLVRWAAQIDADVDFGMHNCYGDMEHKHWHEPTSLAVVVERAQMFMKSTKHKINFFHCPVPKSAESFIDAYLAPLKELVPLFEQHGTEVYLGLVHEHQPELTRKYIQAAAKVLPDGFGIAAECGGGRMKWEDFEDMLKISKEVSEPVLAERGLWKL
;
A
#
# COMPACT_ATOMS: atom_id res chain seq x y z
N MET A 1 -27.48 9.43 61.35
CA MET A 1 -28.33 8.66 60.43
C MET A 1 -27.46 8.17 59.28
N ALA A 2 -27.64 6.90 58.94
CA ALA A 2 -26.87 6.03 58.04
C ALA A 2 -26.53 6.67 56.67
N GLN A 3 -25.28 6.48 56.18
CA GLN A 3 -24.86 5.63 55.03
C GLN A 3 -25.64 5.92 53.73
N LEU A 4 -24.99 6.16 52.59
CA LEU A 4 -24.27 5.13 51.83
C LEU A 4 -23.19 5.73 50.91
N THR A 5 -21.95 5.32 51.15
CA THR A 5 -20.89 5.21 50.15
C THR A 5 -21.11 3.94 49.32
N ASN A 6 -21.02 4.04 47.98
CA ASN A 6 -20.65 2.99 47.01
C ASN A 6 -20.76 3.61 45.60
N GLY A 7 -19.80 3.52 44.69
CA GLY A 7 -18.51 2.85 44.73
C GLY A 7 -17.86 2.84 43.34
N HIS A 8 -16.65 2.25 43.32
CA HIS A 8 -15.97 1.66 42.18
C HIS A 8 -15.30 2.61 41.18
N GLY A 9 -14.22 3.23 41.65
CA GLY A 9 -13.07 3.48 40.78
C GLY A 9 -12.48 2.14 40.34
N ASN A 10 -12.72 1.76 39.09
CA ASN A 10 -11.85 0.81 38.39
C ASN A 10 -10.69 1.61 37.80
N GLY A 11 -9.59 1.67 38.54
CA GLY A 11 -8.30 2.05 37.99
C GLY A 11 -7.82 0.96 37.04
N THR A 12 -8.20 1.05 35.77
CA THR A 12 -7.29 0.66 34.71
C THR A 12 -6.53 1.94 34.36
N ASN A 13 -5.20 1.95 34.54
CA ASN A 13 -4.35 2.87 33.81
C ASN A 13 -4.48 2.47 32.33
N GLY A 14 -5.59 2.84 31.70
CA GLY A 14 -5.85 2.59 30.30
C GLY A 14 -4.81 3.35 29.52
N ILE A 15 -4.00 2.63 28.74
CA ILE A 15 -3.13 3.26 27.74
C ILE A 15 -4.04 4.14 26.89
N THR A 16 -3.87 5.46 26.99
CA THR A 16 -4.63 6.40 26.14
C THR A 16 -3.98 6.33 24.78
N ALA A 17 -4.65 5.70 23.81
CA ALA A 17 -4.12 5.54 22.46
C ALA A 17 -4.22 6.87 21.71
N HIS A 18 -3.09 7.38 21.20
CA HIS A 18 -3.04 8.58 20.37
C HIS A 18 -3.14 8.19 18.88
N VAL A 19 -4.37 8.08 18.37
CA VAL A 19 -4.61 7.75 16.96
C VAL A 19 -4.64 9.04 16.13
N ARG A 20 -3.63 9.29 15.31
CA ARG A 20 -3.43 10.55 14.58
C ARG A 20 -3.70 10.40 13.09
N GLY A 21 -4.83 10.94 12.64
CA GLY A 21 -5.20 10.99 11.23
C GLY A 21 -5.45 9.62 10.61
N CYS A 22 -5.57 9.66 9.28
CA CYS A 22 -5.89 8.51 8.46
C CYS A 22 -4.93 8.45 7.26
N HIS A 23 -4.69 7.23 6.79
CA HIS A 23 -4.02 6.96 5.53
C HIS A 23 -4.93 6.16 4.61
N LEU A 24 -4.86 6.49 3.32
CA LEU A 24 -5.62 5.86 2.26
C LEU A 24 -4.65 5.09 1.38
N ILE A 25 -4.95 3.82 1.15
CA ILE A 25 -4.00 2.91 0.50
C ILE A 25 -3.81 3.23 -0.98
N GLY A 26 -4.88 3.59 -1.69
CA GLY A 26 -4.82 3.81 -3.12
C GLY A 26 -6.21 3.73 -3.74
N SER A 27 -6.60 2.54 -4.17
CA SER A 27 -7.92 2.32 -4.77
C SER A 27 -9.12 2.70 -3.89
N VAL A 28 -10.13 3.32 -4.50
CA VAL A 28 -11.40 3.73 -3.89
C VAL A 28 -12.54 3.33 -4.84
N PRO A 29 -13.65 2.74 -4.34
CA PRO A 29 -14.73 2.23 -5.19
C PRO A 29 -15.68 3.35 -5.63
N LEU A 30 -15.13 4.32 -6.36
CA LEU A 30 -15.85 5.47 -6.93
C LEU A 30 -15.54 5.60 -8.44
N PRO A 31 -16.40 6.27 -9.20
CA PRO A 31 -16.31 6.27 -10.66
C PRO A 31 -15.14 7.07 -11.22
N ASP A 32 -14.71 8.14 -10.54
CA ASP A 32 -13.70 9.08 -11.04
C ASP A 32 -12.93 9.80 -9.91
N THR A 33 -11.80 10.40 -10.27
CA THR A 33 -10.91 11.11 -9.34
C THR A 33 -11.56 12.31 -8.62
N GLU A 34 -12.45 13.06 -9.28
CA GLU A 34 -13.12 14.21 -8.62
C GLU A 34 -14.08 13.72 -7.52
N SER A 35 -14.88 12.69 -7.81
CA SER A 35 -15.75 12.01 -6.85
C SER A 35 -14.96 11.47 -5.65
N VAL A 36 -13.77 10.90 -5.91
CA VAL A 36 -12.86 10.39 -4.87
C VAL A 36 -12.40 11.51 -3.94
N PHE A 37 -11.80 12.57 -4.49
CA PHE A 37 -11.28 13.67 -3.68
C PHE A 37 -12.37 14.35 -2.84
N ARG A 38 -13.54 14.64 -3.44
CA ARG A 38 -14.67 15.24 -2.72
C ARG A 38 -15.18 14.35 -1.59
N SER A 39 -15.36 13.05 -1.85
CA SER A 39 -15.88 12.12 -0.84
C SER A 39 -14.90 11.93 0.32
N LEU A 40 -13.62 11.73 0.03
CA LEU A 40 -12.59 11.50 1.05
C LEU A 40 -12.38 12.73 1.95
N THR A 41 -12.32 13.94 1.37
CA THR A 41 -12.18 15.18 2.14
C THR A 41 -13.40 15.46 3.04
N ALA A 42 -14.61 15.15 2.56
CA ALA A 42 -15.84 15.31 3.34
C ALA A 42 -15.95 14.30 4.50
N LEU A 43 -15.55 13.04 4.28
CA LEU A 43 -15.62 11.98 5.28
C LEU A 43 -14.50 12.05 6.30
N LEU A 44 -13.31 12.52 5.90
CA LEU A 44 -12.11 12.58 6.74
C LEU A 44 -11.57 14.02 6.88
N PRO A 45 -12.38 14.98 7.37
CA PRO A 45 -11.98 16.39 7.43
C PRO A 45 -10.73 16.57 8.30
N ASN A 46 -9.70 17.23 7.76
CA ASN A 46 -8.43 17.54 8.44
C ASN A 46 -7.62 16.31 8.94
N ARG A 47 -7.96 15.10 8.48
CA ARG A 47 -7.35 13.84 8.92
C ARG A 47 -6.33 13.26 7.95
N LEU A 48 -6.25 13.81 6.74
CA LEU A 48 -5.39 13.32 5.67
C LEU A 48 -4.18 14.24 5.54
N ARG A 49 -2.97 13.66 5.61
CA ARG A 49 -1.75 14.35 5.13
C ARG A 49 -1.55 14.16 3.63
N ARG A 50 -2.06 13.06 3.10
CA ARG A 50 -1.93 12.61 1.72
C ARG A 50 -3.28 12.11 1.23
N ILE A 51 -3.62 12.38 -0.02
CA ILE A 51 -4.88 11.95 -0.65
C ILE A 51 -4.61 11.29 -2.00
N THR A 52 -5.21 10.13 -2.22
CA THR A 52 -5.07 9.33 -3.43
C THR A 52 -6.18 9.66 -4.44
N ASP A 53 -5.89 9.46 -5.73
CA ASP A 53 -6.85 9.61 -6.84
C ASP A 53 -7.87 8.46 -6.95
N GLY A 54 -7.72 7.41 -6.14
CA GLY A 54 -8.63 6.30 -6.06
C GLY A 54 -8.43 5.20 -7.10
N GLU A 55 -7.41 5.28 -7.96
CA GLU A 55 -7.14 4.30 -9.03
C GLU A 55 -8.40 3.99 -9.87
N THR A 56 -9.14 5.03 -10.23
CA THR A 56 -10.46 4.87 -10.86
C THR A 56 -10.39 4.46 -12.34
N GLY A 57 -11.55 4.11 -12.92
CA GLY A 57 -11.66 3.72 -14.31
C GLY A 57 -10.84 2.47 -14.66
N LYS A 58 -10.01 2.55 -15.71
CA LYS A 58 -9.20 1.40 -16.16
C LYS A 58 -8.20 0.91 -15.10
N ARG A 59 -7.79 1.77 -14.15
CA ARG A 59 -6.87 1.41 -13.08
C ARG A 59 -7.53 0.69 -11.91
N GLN A 60 -8.85 0.48 -11.95
CA GLN A 60 -9.50 -0.36 -10.96
C GLN A 60 -8.97 -1.80 -11.09
N GLY A 61 -8.60 -2.39 -9.95
CA GLY A 61 -7.95 -3.71 -9.94
C GLY A 61 -6.42 -3.67 -9.91
N PHE A 62 -5.83 -2.59 -9.37
CA PHE A 62 -4.41 -2.47 -9.08
C PHE A 62 -3.53 -2.48 -10.34
N THR A 63 -3.02 -3.65 -10.77
CA THR A 63 -2.11 -3.76 -11.92
C THR A 63 -2.77 -4.30 -13.19
N THR A 64 -4.05 -4.68 -13.16
CA THR A 64 -4.78 -5.25 -14.32
C THR A 64 -4.66 -4.43 -15.60
N PHE A 65 -4.65 -3.10 -15.49
CA PHE A 65 -4.50 -2.19 -16.63
C PHE A 65 -3.13 -2.30 -17.33
N GLN A 66 -2.14 -2.95 -16.71
CA GLN A 66 -0.82 -3.19 -17.28
C GLN A 66 -0.78 -4.41 -18.21
N ALA A 67 -1.82 -5.26 -18.23
CA ALA A 67 -1.81 -6.46 -19.07
C ALA A 67 -1.59 -6.13 -20.57
N GLU A 68 -2.20 -5.05 -21.06
CA GLU A 68 -2.10 -4.62 -22.46
C GLU A 68 -0.70 -4.09 -22.84
N VAL A 69 0.13 -3.74 -21.86
CA VAL A 69 1.49 -3.20 -22.10
C VAL A 69 2.39 -4.21 -22.82
N PHE A 70 2.14 -5.52 -22.63
CA PHE A 70 2.91 -6.59 -23.27
C PHE A 70 2.27 -7.10 -24.57
N ALA A 71 1.16 -6.51 -25.03
CA ALA A 71 0.40 -6.98 -26.19
C ALA A 71 1.14 -6.89 -27.54
N ALA A 72 2.29 -6.21 -27.58
CA ALA A 72 3.18 -6.20 -28.74
C ALA A 72 3.64 -7.61 -29.16
N TYR A 73 3.72 -8.55 -28.20
CA TYR A 73 3.99 -9.96 -28.47
C TYR A 73 2.99 -10.85 -27.71
N PRO A 74 1.81 -11.13 -28.30
CA PRO A 74 0.73 -11.85 -27.62
C PRO A 74 1.10 -13.20 -26.99
N PRO A 75 2.03 -14.03 -27.54
CA PRO A 75 2.42 -15.28 -26.89
C PRO A 75 3.08 -15.10 -25.51
N MET A 76 3.63 -13.92 -25.19
CA MET A 76 4.17 -13.62 -23.85
C MET A 76 3.07 -13.46 -22.80
N LEU A 77 1.84 -13.16 -23.20
CA LEU A 77 0.75 -12.92 -22.24
C LEU A 77 0.32 -14.19 -21.52
N THR A 78 -0.01 -14.05 -20.24
CA THR A 78 -0.73 -15.07 -19.50
C THR A 78 -2.20 -15.08 -19.90
N GLU A 79 -2.84 -16.25 -19.76
CA GLU A 79 -4.32 -16.30 -19.72
C GLU A 79 -4.75 -15.91 -18.30
N PHE A 80 -4.73 -14.60 -18.03
CA PHE A 80 -4.98 -14.08 -16.70
C PHE A 80 -6.39 -14.46 -16.23
N THR A 81 -6.43 -15.27 -15.18
CA THR A 81 -7.64 -15.60 -14.44
C THR A 81 -7.44 -15.12 -13.03
N HIS A 82 -8.37 -14.29 -12.54
CA HIS A 82 -8.31 -13.81 -11.16
C HIS A 82 -8.23 -14.99 -10.21
N ASN A 83 -7.35 -14.89 -9.22
CA ASN A 83 -7.22 -15.84 -8.12
C ASN A 83 -6.83 -17.28 -8.53
N ALA A 84 -6.14 -17.44 -9.66
CA ALA A 84 -5.73 -18.75 -10.18
C ALA A 84 -4.23 -18.82 -10.51
N PRO A 85 -3.61 -20.01 -10.48
CA PRO A 85 -2.23 -20.17 -10.92
C PRO A 85 -2.09 -19.91 -12.42
N ILE A 86 -0.95 -19.34 -12.80
CA ILE A 86 -0.60 -19.12 -14.20
C ILE A 86 -0.44 -20.49 -14.90
N GLN A 87 -1.15 -20.65 -16.01
CA GLN A 87 -0.98 -21.80 -16.89
C GLN A 87 0.24 -21.55 -17.80
N ASP A 88 1.40 -21.99 -17.34
CA ASP A 88 2.67 -21.81 -18.04
C ASP A 88 2.67 -22.58 -19.38
N LYS A 89 3.06 -21.88 -20.46
CA LYS A 89 3.23 -22.45 -21.80
C LYS A 89 4.72 -22.70 -22.08
N PRO A 90 5.09 -23.73 -22.85
CA PRO A 90 6.47 -23.95 -23.26
C PRO A 90 6.90 -22.98 -24.36
N PHE A 91 8.13 -22.46 -24.27
CA PHE A 91 8.75 -21.58 -25.28
C PHE A 91 10.19 -22.01 -25.54
N THR A 92 10.65 -21.88 -26.79
CA THR A 92 12.07 -22.03 -27.14
C THR A 92 12.84 -20.75 -26.77
N PRO A 93 14.17 -20.84 -26.57
CA PRO A 93 14.99 -19.64 -26.36
C PRO A 93 14.83 -18.59 -27.47
N GLU A 94 14.76 -19.02 -28.74
CA GLU A 94 14.54 -18.14 -29.90
C GLU A 94 13.21 -17.39 -29.82
N GLN A 95 12.11 -18.06 -29.43
CA GLN A 95 10.82 -17.41 -29.23
C GLN A 95 10.86 -16.37 -28.10
N VAL A 96 11.63 -16.64 -27.04
CA VAL A 96 11.83 -15.68 -25.95
C VAL A 96 12.62 -14.46 -26.47
N GLU A 97 13.74 -14.68 -27.15
CA GLU A 97 14.57 -13.62 -27.72
C GLU A 97 13.78 -12.74 -28.72
N ASP A 98 13.02 -13.35 -29.63
CA ASP A 98 12.15 -12.64 -30.57
C ASP A 98 11.09 -11.81 -29.86
N GLY A 99 10.41 -12.38 -28.87
CA GLY A 99 9.38 -11.68 -28.10
C GLY A 99 9.95 -10.46 -27.36
N ILE A 100 11.15 -10.58 -26.79
CA ILE A 100 11.84 -9.47 -26.12
C ILE A 100 12.29 -8.40 -27.12
N ALA A 101 12.80 -8.79 -28.30
CA ALA A 101 13.18 -7.85 -29.35
C ALA A 101 11.97 -7.05 -29.87
N ILE A 102 10.83 -7.72 -30.06
CA ILE A 102 9.56 -7.09 -30.45
C ILE A 102 9.08 -6.11 -29.37
N LEU A 103 9.09 -6.52 -28.10
CA LEU A 103 8.69 -5.67 -26.98
C LEU A 103 9.55 -4.40 -26.89
N LYS A 104 10.88 -4.54 -26.99
CA LYS A 104 11.81 -3.40 -26.99
C LYS A 104 11.55 -2.45 -28.16
N LYS A 105 11.31 -2.99 -29.37
CA LYS A 105 11.02 -2.19 -30.57
C LYS A 105 9.70 -1.43 -30.46
N ALA A 106 8.67 -2.05 -29.88
CA ALA A 106 7.38 -1.41 -29.64
C ALA A 106 7.49 -0.27 -28.61
N GLY A 107 8.38 -0.43 -27.63
CA GLY A 107 8.51 0.46 -26.49
C GLY A 107 7.39 0.24 -25.47
N ILE A 108 7.69 0.51 -24.21
CA ILE A 108 6.73 0.35 -23.11
C ILE A 108 6.27 1.72 -22.63
N ARG A 109 4.95 1.92 -22.58
CA ARG A 109 4.30 3.04 -21.91
C ARG A 109 3.44 2.48 -20.80
N THR A 110 3.85 2.67 -19.55
CA THR A 110 3.14 2.12 -18.39
C THR A 110 1.85 2.89 -18.09
N GLY A 111 1.80 4.19 -18.40
CA GLY A 111 0.62 5.03 -18.20
C GLY A 111 0.38 5.47 -16.76
N TYR A 112 1.23 5.06 -15.79
CA TYR A 112 1.18 5.57 -14.41
C TYR A 112 1.38 7.09 -14.36
N ASP A 113 2.29 7.59 -15.19
CA ASP A 113 2.62 9.01 -15.32
C ASP A 113 1.49 9.81 -15.96
N ASP A 114 0.93 9.34 -17.08
CA ASP A 114 -0.22 9.96 -17.73
C ASP A 114 -1.40 10.09 -16.74
N ALA A 115 -1.70 9.02 -16.01
CA ALA A 115 -2.78 9.01 -15.01
C ALA A 115 -2.50 9.96 -13.83
N ALA A 116 -1.29 9.93 -13.27
CA ALA A 116 -0.94 10.80 -12.14
C ALA A 116 -1.00 12.29 -12.51
N ILE A 117 -0.54 12.66 -13.72
CA ILE A 117 -0.57 14.05 -14.20
C ILE A 117 -2.01 14.51 -14.42
N GLU A 118 -2.86 13.66 -15.00
CA GLU A 118 -4.28 13.95 -15.17
C GLU A 118 -5.00 14.12 -13.82
N SER A 119 -4.80 13.19 -12.90
CA SER A 119 -5.38 13.26 -11.55
C SER A 119 -4.86 14.47 -10.75
N TYR A 120 -3.60 14.86 -10.92
CA TYR A 120 -3.04 16.05 -10.26
C TYR A 120 -3.69 17.35 -10.75
N ALA A 121 -4.07 17.44 -12.04
CA ALA A 121 -4.81 18.60 -12.54
C ALA A 121 -6.16 18.76 -11.80
N THR A 122 -6.86 17.66 -11.56
CA THR A 122 -8.10 17.63 -10.75
C THR A 122 -7.82 17.98 -9.29
N PHE A 123 -6.75 17.43 -8.71
CA PHE A 123 -6.32 17.76 -7.34
C PHE A 123 -6.10 19.27 -7.17
N ARG A 124 -5.37 19.91 -8.09
CA ARG A 124 -5.11 21.36 -8.04
C ARG A 124 -6.40 22.16 -8.12
N LYS A 125 -7.27 21.85 -9.08
CA LYS A 125 -8.60 22.49 -9.22
C LYS A 125 -9.37 22.44 -7.89
N LEU A 126 -9.48 21.26 -7.28
CA LEU A 126 -10.23 21.09 -6.03
C LEU A 126 -9.56 21.74 -4.81
N ARG A 127 -8.22 21.87 -4.82
CA ARG A 127 -7.51 22.65 -3.80
C ARG A 127 -7.78 24.15 -3.95
N ASP A 128 -7.81 24.66 -5.17
CA ASP A 128 -8.11 26.07 -5.46
C ASP A 128 -9.57 26.42 -5.11
N GLU A 129 -10.50 25.47 -5.28
CA GLU A 129 -11.89 25.55 -4.80
C GLU A 129 -12.02 25.44 -3.27
N GLY A 130 -10.95 25.10 -2.55
CA GLY A 130 -10.95 24.94 -1.09
C GLY A 130 -11.54 23.62 -0.59
N VAL A 131 -11.82 22.66 -1.49
CA VAL A 131 -12.28 21.32 -1.15
C VAL A 131 -11.15 20.52 -0.51
N ILE A 132 -9.97 20.52 -1.13
CA ILE A 132 -8.77 19.89 -0.58
C ILE A 132 -8.04 20.94 0.30
N PRO A 133 -7.85 20.70 1.61
CA PRO A 133 -7.14 21.62 2.46
C PRO A 133 -5.70 21.88 2.00
N LYS A 134 -5.21 23.11 2.19
CA LYS A 134 -3.79 23.42 1.98
C LYS A 134 -2.92 22.55 2.89
N GLY A 135 -1.79 22.08 2.38
CA GLY A 135 -0.86 21.21 3.10
C GLY A 135 -1.15 19.71 2.97
N VAL A 136 -2.27 19.31 2.34
CA VAL A 136 -2.46 17.93 1.87
C VAL A 136 -1.61 17.71 0.63
N LYS A 137 -0.87 16.60 0.57
CA LYS A 137 -0.14 16.15 -0.61
C LYS A 137 -0.99 15.21 -1.48
N PHE A 138 -0.78 15.23 -2.78
CA PHE A 138 -1.28 14.25 -3.73
C PHE A 138 -0.44 12.98 -3.69
N GLN A 139 -1.10 11.85 -3.42
CA GLN A 139 -0.47 10.53 -3.32
C GLN A 139 -0.58 9.76 -4.63
N VAL A 140 0.56 9.35 -5.18
CA VAL A 140 0.65 8.45 -6.32
C VAL A 140 1.10 7.08 -5.83
N CYS A 141 0.24 6.07 -5.99
CA CYS A 141 0.54 4.69 -5.62
C CYS A 141 1.08 3.93 -6.83
N MET A 142 2.24 3.29 -6.66
CA MET A 142 2.93 2.57 -7.72
C MET A 142 3.42 1.22 -7.20
N PRO A 143 3.21 0.13 -7.95
CA PRO A 143 3.66 -1.19 -7.51
C PRO A 143 5.16 -1.39 -7.71
N THR A 144 5.70 -2.48 -7.17
CA THR A 144 6.96 -3.04 -7.70
C THR A 144 6.72 -3.68 -9.07
N VAL A 145 7.77 -3.82 -9.90
CA VAL A 145 7.66 -4.50 -11.20
C VAL A 145 7.15 -5.94 -11.07
N ALA A 146 7.39 -6.58 -9.92
CA ALA A 146 6.94 -7.94 -9.69
C ALA A 146 5.41 -8.08 -9.72
N ASN A 147 4.70 -7.10 -9.17
CA ASN A 147 3.24 -7.05 -9.16
C ASN A 147 2.63 -6.86 -10.57
N VAL A 148 3.45 -6.52 -11.57
CA VAL A 148 3.02 -6.35 -12.97
C VAL A 148 3.48 -7.52 -13.83
N ILE A 149 4.76 -7.84 -13.79
CA ILE A 149 5.36 -8.84 -14.69
C ILE A 149 4.84 -10.24 -14.36
N SER A 150 4.75 -10.58 -13.07
CA SER A 150 4.36 -11.92 -12.64
C SER A 150 2.96 -12.30 -13.14
N PRO A 151 1.87 -11.52 -12.93
CA PRO A 151 0.54 -11.93 -13.35
C PRO A 151 0.32 -11.87 -14.87
N PHE A 152 1.05 -11.04 -15.62
CA PHE A 152 0.72 -10.74 -17.03
C PHE A 152 1.72 -11.27 -18.06
N THR A 153 2.85 -11.84 -17.63
CA THR A 153 3.82 -12.46 -18.55
C THR A 153 4.12 -13.92 -18.18
N GLN A 154 4.18 -14.75 -19.21
CA GLN A 154 4.57 -16.16 -19.12
C GLN A 154 5.93 -16.31 -18.44
N ARG A 155 6.09 -17.31 -17.57
CA ARG A 155 7.31 -17.50 -16.75
C ARG A 155 8.61 -17.48 -17.55
N ALA A 156 8.59 -18.03 -18.77
CA ALA A 156 9.75 -18.07 -19.67
C ALA A 156 10.31 -16.68 -20.03
N PHE A 157 9.49 -15.62 -19.97
CA PHE A 157 9.88 -14.26 -20.36
C PHE A 157 10.27 -13.37 -19.19
N GLN A 158 9.80 -13.66 -17.97
CA GLN A 158 9.84 -12.73 -16.82
C GLN A 158 11.24 -12.14 -16.56
N ALA A 159 12.28 -12.98 -16.56
CA ALA A 159 13.65 -12.55 -16.31
C ALA A 159 14.19 -11.58 -17.39
N GLN A 160 13.74 -11.70 -18.64
CA GLN A 160 14.17 -10.80 -19.72
C GLN A 160 13.24 -9.60 -19.89
N VAL A 161 11.97 -9.71 -19.45
CA VAL A 161 11.02 -8.59 -19.42
C VAL A 161 11.36 -7.58 -18.33
N GLU A 162 11.78 -8.06 -17.15
CA GLU A 162 12.08 -7.22 -15.99
C GLU A 162 12.90 -5.96 -16.29
N PRO A 163 14.11 -6.05 -16.86
CA PRO A 163 14.90 -4.85 -17.14
C PRO A 163 14.25 -3.91 -18.16
N VAL A 164 13.47 -4.44 -19.11
CA VAL A 164 12.79 -3.62 -20.15
C VAL A 164 11.61 -2.85 -19.55
N TYR A 165 10.80 -3.52 -18.74
CA TYR A 165 9.67 -2.89 -18.07
C TYR A 165 10.14 -1.93 -16.97
N GLU A 166 11.15 -2.29 -16.18
CA GLU A 166 11.72 -1.43 -15.13
C GLU A 166 12.23 -0.10 -15.70
N GLU A 167 12.95 -0.13 -16.82
CA GLU A 167 13.44 1.09 -17.47
C GLU A 167 12.28 2.04 -17.83
N ALA A 168 11.20 1.51 -18.41
CA ALA A 168 10.03 2.30 -18.75
C ALA A 168 9.25 2.76 -17.50
N PHE A 169 9.19 1.93 -16.47
CA PHE A 169 8.56 2.24 -15.20
C PHE A 169 9.26 3.40 -14.48
N PHE A 170 10.60 3.40 -14.44
CA PHE A 170 11.37 4.49 -13.85
C PHE A 170 11.35 5.77 -14.71
N LYS A 171 11.22 5.67 -16.04
CA LYS A 171 10.93 6.84 -16.88
C LYS A 171 9.58 7.47 -16.53
N ALA A 172 8.55 6.67 -16.29
CA ALA A 172 7.26 7.16 -15.83
C ALA A 172 7.36 7.83 -14.45
N LEU A 173 8.05 7.18 -13.50
CA LEU A 173 8.30 7.74 -12.16
C LEU A 173 9.05 9.08 -12.21
N ARG A 174 10.06 9.22 -13.06
CA ARG A 174 10.76 10.50 -13.29
C ARG A 174 9.83 11.56 -13.85
N ARG A 175 9.04 11.22 -14.88
CA ARG A 175 8.08 12.16 -15.49
C ARG A 175 7.03 12.65 -14.49
N ILE A 176 6.57 11.80 -13.57
CA ILE A 176 5.66 12.21 -12.48
C ILE A 176 6.29 13.31 -11.64
N GLN A 177 7.53 13.10 -11.17
CA GLN A 177 8.25 14.05 -10.33
C GLN A 177 8.58 15.36 -11.08
N ASP A 178 8.91 15.28 -12.37
CA ASP A 178 9.15 16.47 -13.20
C ASP A 178 7.88 17.30 -13.47
N SER A 179 6.71 16.66 -13.41
CA SER A 179 5.43 17.28 -13.77
C SER A 179 4.62 17.75 -12.56
N ILE A 180 4.89 17.22 -11.38
CA ILE A 180 4.15 17.51 -10.14
C ILE A 180 5.12 18.14 -9.14
N PRO A 181 4.85 19.36 -8.62
CA PRO A 181 5.66 19.99 -7.59
C PRO A 181 5.93 19.04 -6.41
N HIS A 182 7.19 18.92 -5.99
CA HIS A 182 7.60 17.95 -4.96
C HIS A 182 6.92 18.20 -3.61
N GLU A 183 6.67 19.47 -3.29
CA GLU A 183 5.91 19.91 -2.11
C GLU A 183 4.47 19.39 -2.09
N ASP A 184 3.91 19.09 -3.26
CA ASP A 184 2.58 18.50 -3.42
C ASP A 184 2.62 16.98 -3.56
N LEU A 185 3.77 16.37 -3.82
CA LEU A 185 3.86 14.97 -4.22
C LEU A 185 4.22 14.05 -3.05
N ALA A 186 3.49 12.94 -2.97
CA ALA A 186 3.86 11.76 -2.21
C ALA A 186 3.79 10.53 -3.11
N ILE A 187 4.78 9.65 -2.99
CA ILE A 187 4.90 8.42 -3.77
C ILE A 187 4.84 7.24 -2.80
N GLN A 188 3.95 6.29 -3.08
CA GLN A 188 3.84 5.06 -2.33
C GLN A 188 4.28 3.87 -3.18
N VAL A 189 5.11 3.00 -2.61
CA VAL A 189 5.38 1.67 -3.18
C VAL A 189 4.46 0.61 -2.61
N ASP A 190 3.80 -0.14 -3.47
CA ASP A 190 2.94 -1.27 -3.10
C ASP A 190 3.68 -2.59 -3.30
N VAL A 191 3.86 -3.36 -2.21
CA VAL A 191 4.75 -4.53 -2.16
C VAL A 191 3.98 -5.85 -1.94
N ALA A 192 2.90 -6.09 -2.70
CA ALA A 192 2.03 -7.26 -2.50
C ALA A 192 2.66 -8.60 -2.89
N LEU A 193 3.04 -8.77 -4.17
CA LEU A 193 3.76 -9.97 -4.63
C LEU A 193 5.12 -10.11 -3.95
N ASP A 194 5.73 -8.99 -3.56
CA ASP A 194 6.98 -9.02 -2.83
C ASP A 194 6.81 -9.71 -1.47
N THR A 195 5.70 -9.43 -0.78
CA THR A 195 5.34 -10.11 0.47
C THR A 195 5.10 -11.60 0.22
N ALA A 196 4.48 -11.96 -0.90
CA ALA A 196 4.27 -13.37 -1.27
C ALA A 196 5.58 -14.13 -1.49
N PHE A 197 6.52 -13.56 -2.26
CA PHE A 197 7.84 -14.16 -2.43
C PHE A 197 8.59 -14.28 -1.12
N TRP A 198 8.50 -13.28 -0.24
CA TRP A 198 9.18 -13.29 1.06
C TRP A 198 8.60 -14.37 1.98
N GLU A 199 7.27 -14.46 2.09
CA GLU A 199 6.58 -15.50 2.86
C GLU A 199 6.88 -16.90 2.31
N ALA A 200 6.99 -17.04 0.99
CA ALA A 200 7.35 -18.29 0.32
C ALA A 200 8.78 -18.79 0.63
N THR A 201 9.64 -17.96 1.22
CA THR A 201 10.99 -18.37 1.67
C THR A 201 10.95 -19.26 2.91
N ASN A 202 9.86 -19.24 3.69
CA ASN A 202 9.73 -20.04 4.90
C ASN A 202 9.13 -21.42 4.57
N PRO A 203 9.88 -22.52 4.72
CA PRO A 203 9.37 -23.86 4.39
C PRO A 203 8.18 -24.31 5.27
N ARG A 204 7.94 -23.64 6.40
CA ARG A 204 6.81 -23.95 7.29
C ARG A 204 5.49 -23.37 6.77
N THR A 205 5.53 -22.26 6.04
CA THR A 205 4.37 -21.59 5.46
C THR A 205 4.11 -22.05 4.02
N ARG A 206 5.18 -22.27 3.22
CA ARG A 206 5.08 -22.83 1.86
C ARG A 206 4.98 -24.36 1.89
N ARG A 207 3.76 -24.89 1.85
CA ARG A 207 3.46 -26.33 1.76
C ARG A 207 2.89 -26.68 0.39
N GLU A 208 2.93 -27.96 0.03
CA GLU A 208 2.24 -28.47 -1.17
C GLU A 208 0.75 -28.08 -1.13
N ASN A 209 0.23 -27.57 -2.25
CA ASN A 209 -1.13 -27.04 -2.41
C ASN A 209 -1.45 -25.77 -1.57
N SER A 210 -0.44 -25.07 -1.05
CA SER A 210 -0.65 -23.76 -0.43
C SER A 210 -0.68 -22.65 -1.49
N GLY A 211 -1.39 -21.54 -1.23
CA GLY A 211 -1.39 -20.38 -2.13
C GLY A 211 0.01 -19.81 -2.39
N LEU A 212 0.94 -20.00 -1.43
CA LEU A 212 2.35 -19.63 -1.54
C LEU A 212 3.14 -20.42 -2.60
N GLU A 213 2.65 -21.59 -3.02
CA GLU A 213 3.32 -22.40 -4.03
C GLU A 213 3.37 -21.73 -5.41
N TRP A 214 2.40 -20.85 -5.69
CA TRP A 214 2.30 -20.10 -6.94
C TRP A 214 3.37 -19.02 -7.07
N PHE A 215 3.87 -18.52 -5.93
CA PHE A 215 4.79 -17.39 -5.87
C PHE A 215 6.23 -17.87 -5.89
N GLN A 216 6.70 -18.19 -7.10
CA GLN A 216 8.08 -18.58 -7.35
C GLN A 216 8.80 -17.48 -8.13
N PRO A 217 9.85 -16.86 -7.56
CA PRO A 217 10.61 -15.82 -8.24
C PRO A 217 11.29 -16.37 -9.50
N TRP A 218 11.46 -15.52 -10.50
CA TRP A 218 12.15 -15.87 -11.77
C TRP A 218 13.67 -15.70 -11.70
N TRP A 219 14.20 -15.17 -10.59
CA TRP A 219 15.63 -15.04 -10.34
C TRP A 219 16.16 -16.16 -9.44
N LYS A 220 17.50 -16.29 -9.41
CA LYS A 220 18.23 -17.21 -8.52
C LYS A 220 18.86 -16.41 -7.37
N GLY A 221 19.10 -17.08 -6.26
CA GLY A 221 19.79 -16.50 -5.09
C GLY A 221 18.85 -16.24 -3.91
N ASP A 222 19.31 -15.42 -2.99
CA ASP A 222 18.54 -15.06 -1.80
C ASP A 222 17.42 -14.08 -2.16
N VAL A 223 16.18 -14.51 -1.94
CA VAL A 223 14.97 -13.74 -2.27
C VAL A 223 14.90 -12.44 -1.48
N LYS A 224 15.24 -12.49 -0.19
CA LYS A 224 15.14 -11.34 0.71
C LYS A 224 16.15 -10.25 0.33
N GLN A 225 17.37 -10.65 0.00
CA GLN A 225 18.42 -9.75 -0.46
C GLN A 225 18.05 -9.13 -1.81
N TYR A 226 17.60 -9.93 -2.78
CA TYR A 226 17.18 -9.42 -4.10
C TYR A 226 16.09 -8.35 -3.97
N GLN A 227 15.05 -8.65 -3.19
CA GLN A 227 13.94 -7.71 -2.98
C GLN A 227 14.37 -6.46 -2.22
N THR A 228 15.26 -6.60 -1.24
CA THR A 228 15.84 -5.46 -0.53
C THR A 228 16.61 -4.56 -1.49
N ASP A 229 17.48 -5.14 -2.32
CA ASP A 229 18.27 -4.40 -3.31
C ASP A 229 17.37 -3.73 -4.35
N TYR A 230 16.33 -4.41 -4.82
CA TYR A 230 15.33 -3.84 -5.71
C TYR A 230 14.62 -2.63 -5.07
N LEU A 231 14.14 -2.75 -3.83
CA LEU A 231 13.48 -1.65 -3.13
C LEU A 231 14.42 -0.46 -2.88
N VAL A 232 15.70 -0.72 -2.59
CA VAL A 232 16.72 0.34 -2.48
C VAL A 232 16.91 1.06 -3.81
N ARG A 233 17.03 0.33 -4.93
CA ARG A 233 17.12 0.93 -6.27
C ARG A 233 15.88 1.74 -6.64
N TRP A 234 14.70 1.24 -6.27
CA TRP A 234 13.41 1.90 -6.48
C TRP A 234 13.32 3.21 -5.69
N ALA A 235 13.63 3.19 -4.39
CA ALA A 235 13.66 4.37 -3.54
C ALA A 235 14.71 5.40 -4.00
N ALA A 236 15.82 4.96 -4.59
CA ALA A 236 16.84 5.84 -5.17
C ALA A 236 16.36 6.58 -6.44
N GLN A 237 15.22 6.20 -7.02
CA GLN A 237 14.60 6.96 -8.13
C GLN A 237 13.75 8.14 -7.66
N ILE A 238 13.53 8.27 -6.35
CA ILE A 238 12.72 9.33 -5.76
C ILE A 238 13.62 10.47 -5.30
N ASP A 239 13.25 11.70 -5.64
CA ASP A 239 13.94 12.90 -5.20
C ASP A 239 13.77 13.09 -3.69
N ALA A 240 14.83 13.51 -3.01
CA ALA A 240 14.92 13.50 -1.55
C ALA A 240 13.87 14.38 -0.83
N ASP A 241 13.27 15.35 -1.53
CA ASP A 241 12.23 16.26 -1.04
C ASP A 241 10.81 15.84 -1.43
N VAL A 242 10.64 14.73 -2.15
CA VAL A 242 9.35 14.07 -2.36
C VAL A 242 9.07 13.11 -1.21
N ASP A 243 7.82 13.09 -0.73
CA ASP A 243 7.44 12.15 0.32
C ASP A 243 7.43 10.73 -0.23
N PHE A 244 8.12 9.81 0.43
CA PHE A 244 8.11 8.40 0.04
C PHE A 244 7.54 7.51 1.15
N GLY A 245 6.66 6.59 0.79
CA GLY A 245 6.13 5.60 1.72
C GLY A 245 5.88 4.24 1.13
N MET A 246 5.45 3.31 1.98
CA MET A 246 5.31 1.89 1.64
C MET A 246 3.99 1.34 2.16
N HIS A 247 3.25 0.68 1.28
CA HIS A 247 2.10 -0.14 1.63
C HIS A 247 2.48 -1.61 1.57
N ASN A 248 2.48 -2.26 2.73
CA ASN A 248 2.69 -3.69 2.84
C ASN A 248 1.35 -4.41 2.66
N CYS A 249 1.32 -5.44 1.81
CA CYS A 249 0.07 -6.06 1.40
C CYS A 249 0.21 -7.59 1.33
N TYR A 250 -0.78 -8.32 1.85
CA TYR A 250 -0.91 -9.77 1.72
C TYR A 250 -1.84 -10.17 0.55
N GLY A 251 -2.01 -9.25 -0.41
CA GLY A 251 -2.95 -9.37 -1.52
C GLY A 251 -4.40 -9.37 -1.06
N ASP A 252 -5.32 -9.32 -2.02
CA ASP A 252 -6.72 -9.66 -1.77
C ASP A 252 -7.20 -10.46 -2.99
N MET A 253 -7.78 -11.62 -2.69
CA MET A 253 -8.35 -12.60 -3.61
C MET A 253 -9.82 -12.81 -3.22
N GLU A 254 -10.70 -11.90 -3.65
CA GLU A 254 -12.12 -11.90 -3.25
C GLU A 254 -12.30 -11.77 -1.73
N HIS A 255 -11.64 -10.77 -1.15
CA HIS A 255 -11.64 -10.45 0.28
C HIS A 255 -11.00 -11.53 1.17
N LYS A 256 -10.11 -12.34 0.58
CA LYS A 256 -9.27 -13.32 1.28
C LYS A 256 -7.80 -13.16 0.89
N HIS A 257 -6.89 -13.43 1.80
CA HIS A 257 -5.46 -13.43 1.49
C HIS A 257 -5.03 -14.69 0.73
N TRP A 258 -4.00 -14.60 -0.12
CA TRP A 258 -3.33 -15.80 -0.66
C TRP A 258 -2.63 -16.61 0.44
N HIS A 259 -2.28 -15.93 1.54
CA HIS A 259 -1.78 -16.50 2.78
C HIS A 259 -2.27 -15.64 3.93
N GLU A 260 -3.01 -16.23 4.87
CA GLU A 260 -3.49 -15.49 6.04
C GLU A 260 -2.32 -15.19 6.98
N PRO A 261 -1.94 -13.92 7.18
CA PRO A 261 -0.77 -13.60 7.97
C PRO A 261 -1.05 -13.84 9.45
N THR A 262 -0.12 -14.52 10.11
CA THR A 262 -0.20 -14.82 11.56
C THR A 262 0.69 -13.90 12.39
N SER A 263 1.51 -13.06 11.75
CA SER A 263 2.44 -12.14 12.40
C SER A 263 2.91 -11.04 11.44
N LEU A 264 3.22 -9.85 11.96
CA LEU A 264 3.94 -8.80 11.21
C LEU A 264 5.45 -9.08 11.03
N ALA A 265 5.97 -10.23 11.46
CA ALA A 265 7.40 -10.52 11.43
C ALA A 265 8.04 -10.37 10.04
N VAL A 266 7.35 -10.79 8.97
CA VAL A 266 7.86 -10.64 7.59
C VAL A 266 7.91 -9.18 7.15
N VAL A 267 6.88 -8.40 7.48
CA VAL A 267 6.86 -6.95 7.23
C VAL A 267 8.00 -6.25 7.98
N VAL A 268 8.23 -6.63 9.24
CA VAL A 268 9.29 -6.09 10.09
C VAL A 268 10.68 -6.45 9.59
N GLU A 269 10.92 -7.71 9.26
CA GLU A 269 12.21 -8.17 8.74
C GLU A 269 12.58 -7.44 7.45
N ARG A 270 11.64 -7.35 6.49
CA ARG A 270 11.85 -6.62 5.23
C ARG A 270 12.13 -5.15 5.49
N ALA A 271 11.33 -4.49 6.33
CA ALA A 271 11.51 -3.08 6.64
C ALA A 271 12.85 -2.81 7.32
N GLN A 272 13.33 -3.69 8.21
CA GLN A 272 14.66 -3.57 8.81
C GLN A 272 15.76 -3.66 7.74
N MET A 273 15.72 -4.66 6.86
CA MET A 273 16.70 -4.82 5.80
C MET A 273 16.72 -3.61 4.87
N PHE A 274 15.54 -3.13 4.50
CA PHE A 274 15.36 -1.99 3.60
C PHE A 274 15.79 -0.65 4.24
N MET A 275 15.24 -0.30 5.40
CA MET A 275 15.51 1.00 6.06
C MET A 275 16.97 1.16 6.47
N LYS A 276 17.67 0.07 6.82
CA LYS A 276 19.11 0.10 7.10
C LYS A 276 19.98 0.30 5.85
N SER A 277 19.45 -0.02 4.67
CA SER A 277 20.20 -0.03 3.41
C SER A 277 19.90 1.18 2.52
N THR A 278 18.69 1.74 2.62
CA THR A 278 18.28 2.91 1.84
C THR A 278 18.87 4.20 2.42
N LYS A 279 19.19 5.15 1.52
CA LYS A 279 19.52 6.53 1.89
C LYS A 279 18.29 7.44 1.88
N HIS A 280 17.19 6.99 1.29
CA HIS A 280 15.96 7.78 1.21
C HIS A 280 15.19 7.70 2.53
N LYS A 281 14.65 8.83 2.97
CA LYS A 281 13.74 8.87 4.12
C LYS A 281 12.47 8.08 3.80
N ILE A 282 11.92 7.36 4.78
CA ILE A 282 10.60 6.74 4.65
C ILE A 282 9.64 7.62 5.44
N ASN A 283 8.89 8.46 4.75
CA ASN A 283 7.98 9.45 5.34
C ASN A 283 6.76 8.78 5.96
N PHE A 284 6.24 7.71 5.36
CA PHE A 284 5.09 6.96 5.89
C PHE A 284 5.20 5.46 5.62
N PHE A 285 4.68 4.65 6.54
CA PHE A 285 4.77 3.20 6.49
C PHE A 285 3.46 2.57 6.94
N HIS A 286 2.84 1.75 6.09
CA HIS A 286 1.58 1.09 6.38
C HIS A 286 1.77 -0.40 6.68
N CYS A 287 1.14 -0.89 7.75
CA CYS A 287 1.09 -2.32 8.11
C CYS A 287 -0.34 -2.87 7.96
N PRO A 288 -0.54 -3.98 7.22
CA PRO A 288 -1.83 -4.64 7.11
C PRO A 288 -2.12 -5.44 8.39
N VAL A 289 -3.37 -5.40 8.85
CA VAL A 289 -3.83 -6.19 10.01
C VAL A 289 -5.12 -6.89 9.61
N PRO A 290 -5.15 -8.23 9.55
CA PRO A 290 -6.34 -8.94 9.11
C PRO A 290 -7.39 -9.02 10.22
N LYS A 291 -8.66 -9.20 9.80
CA LYS A 291 -9.76 -9.51 10.73
C LYS A 291 -9.48 -10.79 11.53
N SER A 292 -8.79 -11.76 10.92
CA SER A 292 -8.47 -13.04 11.56
C SER A 292 -7.53 -12.93 12.76
N ALA A 293 -6.79 -11.82 12.89
CA ALA A 293 -5.87 -11.57 13.99
C ALA A 293 -6.57 -11.36 15.34
N GLU A 294 -7.91 -11.32 15.38
CA GLU A 294 -8.66 -10.93 16.57
C GLU A 294 -8.25 -11.68 17.85
N SER A 295 -8.05 -12.99 17.75
CA SER A 295 -7.73 -13.84 18.90
C SER A 295 -6.24 -13.78 19.30
N PHE A 296 -5.38 -13.18 18.47
CA PHE A 296 -3.93 -13.13 18.68
C PHE A 296 -3.31 -11.76 18.33
N ILE A 297 -4.10 -10.69 18.38
CA ILE A 297 -3.69 -9.35 17.89
C ILE A 297 -2.43 -8.80 18.60
N ASP A 298 -2.29 -9.04 19.91
CA ASP A 298 -1.10 -8.63 20.65
C ASP A 298 0.17 -9.32 20.11
N ALA A 299 0.08 -10.62 19.79
CA ALA A 299 1.20 -11.37 19.21
C ALA A 299 1.43 -11.00 17.74
N TYR A 300 0.37 -10.70 16.99
CA TYR A 300 0.46 -10.25 15.60
C TYR A 300 1.27 -8.95 15.49
N LEU A 301 0.98 -7.97 16.37
CA LEU A 301 1.61 -6.66 16.39
C LEU A 301 2.96 -6.60 17.12
N ALA A 302 3.27 -7.58 17.98
CA ALA A 302 4.47 -7.58 18.82
C ALA A 302 5.79 -7.30 18.07
N PRO A 303 6.05 -7.85 16.86
CA PRO A 303 7.29 -7.59 16.12
C PRO A 303 7.51 -6.12 15.79
N LEU A 304 6.46 -5.30 15.71
CA LEU A 304 6.55 -3.90 15.29
C LEU A 304 7.44 -3.06 16.22
N LYS A 305 7.60 -3.49 17.48
CA LYS A 305 8.52 -2.86 18.45
C LYS A 305 9.95 -2.77 17.93
N GLU A 306 10.37 -3.71 17.08
CA GLU A 306 11.72 -3.73 16.53
C GLU A 306 11.97 -2.67 15.45
N LEU A 307 10.91 -2.07 14.88
CA LEU A 307 11.02 -0.97 13.92
C LEU A 307 10.95 0.41 14.55
N VAL A 308 10.52 0.53 15.81
CA VAL A 308 10.36 1.84 16.48
C VAL A 308 11.61 2.71 16.39
N PRO A 309 12.84 2.22 16.67
CA PRO A 309 14.04 3.05 16.53
C PRO A 309 14.30 3.53 15.10
N LEU A 310 13.97 2.72 14.09
CA LEU A 310 14.13 3.08 12.68
C LEU A 310 13.07 4.11 12.26
N PHE A 311 11.83 3.95 12.72
CA PHE A 311 10.78 4.94 12.49
C PHE A 311 11.13 6.30 13.12
N GLU A 312 11.68 6.31 14.32
CA GLU A 312 12.16 7.54 14.97
C GLU A 312 13.30 8.18 14.18
N GLN A 313 14.31 7.39 13.79
CA GLN A 313 15.44 7.86 12.98
C GLN A 313 14.98 8.48 11.65
N HIS A 314 13.99 7.87 11.00
CA HIS A 314 13.45 8.35 9.73
C HIS A 314 12.34 9.40 9.93
N GLY A 315 11.87 9.66 11.15
CA GLY A 315 10.67 10.46 11.39
C GLY A 315 9.46 9.94 10.62
N THR A 316 9.28 8.62 10.59
CA THR A 316 8.25 7.91 9.81
C THR A 316 6.88 8.00 10.48
N GLU A 317 5.86 8.33 9.69
CA GLU A 317 4.46 8.23 10.08
C GLU A 317 3.98 6.78 9.90
N VAL A 318 3.69 6.09 11.01
CA VAL A 318 3.23 4.70 10.97
C VAL A 318 1.70 4.67 10.89
N TYR A 319 1.17 3.94 9.92
CA TYR A 319 -0.25 3.71 9.73
C TYR A 319 -0.58 2.23 9.87
N LEU A 320 -1.58 1.91 10.70
CA LEU A 320 -1.99 0.53 10.94
C LEU A 320 -3.36 0.26 10.32
N GLY A 321 -3.48 -0.83 9.57
CA GLY A 321 -4.70 -1.30 8.91
C GLY A 321 -5.75 -1.86 9.88
N LEU A 322 -6.11 -1.11 10.92
CA LEU A 322 -6.94 -1.57 12.03
C LEU A 322 -8.45 -1.40 11.79
N VAL A 323 -8.84 -0.71 10.72
CA VAL A 323 -10.25 -0.42 10.43
C VAL A 323 -10.80 -1.42 9.43
N HIS A 324 -11.93 -1.99 9.80
CA HIS A 324 -12.68 -2.95 9.03
C HIS A 324 -14.14 -2.51 8.97
N GLU A 325 -14.80 -2.70 7.83
CA GLU A 325 -16.18 -2.33 7.60
C GLU A 325 -17.09 -3.05 8.59
N HIS A 326 -18.06 -2.32 9.14
CA HIS A 326 -19.06 -2.75 10.11
C HIS A 326 -18.48 -3.30 11.42
N GLN A 327 -17.23 -2.96 11.75
CA GLN A 327 -16.49 -3.55 12.88
C GLN A 327 -15.86 -2.49 13.83
N PRO A 328 -16.64 -1.55 14.40
CA PRO A 328 -16.11 -0.53 15.30
C PRO A 328 -15.53 -1.11 16.61
N GLU A 329 -16.10 -2.17 17.17
CA GLU A 329 -15.59 -2.78 18.40
C GLU A 329 -14.25 -3.51 18.18
N LEU A 330 -14.13 -4.21 17.05
CA LEU A 330 -12.86 -4.82 16.64
C LEU A 330 -11.79 -3.75 16.46
N THR A 331 -12.14 -2.64 15.81
CA THR A 331 -11.25 -1.49 15.62
C THR A 331 -10.73 -0.95 16.97
N ARG A 332 -11.61 -0.76 17.96
CA ARG A 332 -11.20 -0.30 19.31
C ARG A 332 -10.28 -1.31 20.01
N LYS A 333 -10.56 -2.61 19.91
CA LYS A 333 -9.71 -3.67 20.44
C LYS A 333 -8.33 -3.65 19.79
N TYR A 334 -8.27 -3.46 18.48
CA TYR A 334 -7.03 -3.38 17.71
C TYR A 334 -6.20 -2.14 18.07
N ILE A 335 -6.84 -0.99 18.26
CA ILE A 335 -6.21 0.24 18.74
C ILE A 335 -5.56 0.03 20.12
N GLN A 336 -6.25 -0.65 21.04
CA GLN A 336 -5.69 -0.95 22.37
C GLN A 336 -4.46 -1.86 22.30
N ALA A 337 -4.46 -2.85 21.41
CA ALA A 337 -3.30 -3.70 21.18
C ALA A 337 -2.13 -2.91 20.56
N ALA A 338 -2.43 -2.09 19.56
CA ALA A 338 -1.45 -1.22 18.90
C ALA A 338 -0.79 -0.21 19.85
N ALA A 339 -1.54 0.37 20.79
CA ALA A 339 -1.01 1.32 21.76
C ALA A 339 0.02 0.70 22.73
N LYS A 340 0.05 -0.63 22.88
CA LYS A 340 1.08 -1.35 23.66
C LYS A 340 2.43 -1.44 22.93
N VAL A 341 2.42 -1.33 21.59
CA VAL A 341 3.61 -1.41 20.73
C VAL A 341 4.08 -0.04 20.24
N LEU A 342 3.15 0.91 20.07
CA LEU A 342 3.40 2.29 19.62
C LEU A 342 2.75 3.30 20.60
N PRO A 343 3.35 3.53 21.78
CA PRO A 343 2.75 4.37 22.82
C PRO A 343 2.68 5.87 22.45
N ASP A 344 3.58 6.36 21.59
CA ASP A 344 3.64 7.79 21.20
C ASP A 344 2.60 8.19 20.15
N GLY A 345 1.87 7.20 19.64
CA GLY A 345 0.79 7.36 18.67
C GLY A 345 1.10 6.79 17.29
N PHE A 346 0.04 6.62 16.50
CA PHE A 346 0.07 6.06 15.17
C PHE A 346 -1.16 6.55 14.38
N GLY A 347 -1.12 6.50 13.05
CA GLY A 347 -2.29 6.75 12.22
C GLY A 347 -3.06 5.45 11.93
N ILE A 348 -4.30 5.60 11.45
CA ILE A 348 -5.15 4.46 11.13
C ILE A 348 -5.40 4.35 9.62
N ALA A 349 -5.66 3.14 9.14
CA ALA A 349 -6.02 2.84 7.78
C ALA A 349 -6.93 1.61 7.72
N ALA A 350 -7.45 1.32 6.54
CA ALA A 350 -7.91 -0.02 6.20
C ALA A 350 -6.71 -0.96 5.98
N GLU A 351 -6.97 -2.26 5.95
CA GLU A 351 -5.96 -3.28 5.65
C GLU A 351 -5.37 -3.16 4.23
N CYS A 352 -6.21 -2.82 3.26
CA CYS A 352 -5.84 -2.70 1.83
C CYS A 352 -6.68 -1.59 1.16
N GLY A 353 -6.48 -1.37 -0.14
CA GLY A 353 -7.31 -0.46 -0.95
C GLY A 353 -8.74 -0.97 -1.14
N GLY A 354 -9.68 -0.04 -1.32
CA GLY A 354 -11.11 -0.31 -1.37
C GLY A 354 -11.68 -0.57 -2.76
N GLY A 355 -10.87 -0.59 -3.83
CA GLY A 355 -11.36 -0.62 -5.21
C GLY A 355 -12.28 -1.79 -5.58
N ARG A 356 -12.26 -2.88 -4.80
CA ARG A 356 -13.14 -4.05 -4.99
C ARG A 356 -14.32 -4.10 -4.02
N MET A 357 -14.40 -3.15 -3.09
CA MET A 357 -15.49 -3.07 -2.14
C MET A 357 -16.70 -2.39 -2.77
N LYS A 358 -17.86 -2.57 -2.16
CA LYS A 358 -18.97 -1.65 -2.41
C LYS A 358 -18.68 -0.31 -1.74
N TRP A 359 -19.19 0.76 -2.32
CA TRP A 359 -19.08 2.10 -1.73
C TRP A 359 -19.64 2.15 -0.29
N GLU A 360 -20.77 1.49 -0.02
CA GLU A 360 -21.40 1.47 1.30
C GLU A 360 -20.48 0.93 2.41
N ASP A 361 -19.73 -0.14 2.11
CA ASP A 361 -18.79 -0.77 3.02
C ASP A 361 -17.53 0.10 3.20
N PHE A 362 -17.05 0.70 2.12
CA PHE A 362 -15.90 1.60 2.17
C PHE A 362 -16.22 2.89 2.94
N GLU A 363 -17.40 3.46 2.71
CA GLU A 363 -17.87 4.65 3.42
C GLU A 363 -18.01 4.39 4.93
N ASP A 364 -18.50 3.21 5.32
CA ASP A 364 -18.56 2.81 6.74
C ASP A 364 -17.16 2.78 7.37
N MET A 365 -16.17 2.18 6.71
CA MET A 365 -14.78 2.21 7.19
C MET A 365 -14.24 3.63 7.36
N LEU A 366 -14.55 4.56 6.45
CA LEU A 366 -14.13 5.95 6.57
C LEU A 366 -14.80 6.64 7.76
N LYS A 367 -16.08 6.34 8.05
CA LYS A 367 -16.78 6.84 9.23
C LYS A 367 -16.15 6.32 10.52
N ILE A 368 -15.87 5.03 10.61
CA ILE A 368 -15.14 4.44 11.75
C ILE A 368 -13.77 5.11 11.91
N SER A 369 -13.02 5.27 10.82
CA SER A 369 -11.70 5.93 10.83
C SER A 369 -11.78 7.36 11.38
N LYS A 370 -12.83 8.11 11.02
CA LYS A 370 -13.08 9.46 11.54
C LYS A 370 -13.38 9.47 13.03
N GLU A 371 -14.16 8.51 13.53
CA GLU A 371 -14.56 8.42 14.94
C GLU A 371 -13.37 8.12 15.86
N VAL A 372 -12.43 7.29 15.39
CA VAL A 372 -11.34 6.77 16.22
C VAL A 372 -10.02 7.53 16.10
N SER A 373 -9.92 8.53 15.23
CA SER A 373 -8.68 9.29 15.00
C SER A 373 -8.79 10.76 15.41
N GLU A 374 -7.66 11.46 15.52
CA GLU A 374 -7.51 12.90 15.76
C GLU A 374 -7.08 13.64 14.48
N PRO A 375 -7.50 14.91 14.26
CA PRO A 375 -7.06 15.68 13.11
C PRO A 375 -5.54 15.89 13.10
N VAL A 376 -4.95 15.94 11.91
CA VAL A 376 -3.48 16.10 11.71
C VAL A 376 -3.11 17.38 10.99
N LEU A 377 -4.10 18.06 10.41
CA LEU A 377 -3.99 19.42 9.93
C LEU A 377 -4.55 20.33 11.01
N ALA A 378 -3.86 21.43 11.31
CA ALA A 378 -4.37 22.43 12.23
C ALA A 378 -5.75 22.91 11.74
N GLU A 379 -6.76 22.85 12.61
CA GLU A 379 -8.00 23.57 12.34
C GLU A 379 -7.63 25.03 12.12
N ARG A 380 -8.00 25.58 10.96
CA ARG A 380 -8.00 27.04 10.83
C ARG A 380 -8.98 27.55 11.87
N GLY A 381 -8.45 27.99 13.00
CA GLY A 381 -9.22 28.70 13.99
C GLY A 381 -10.03 29.76 13.26
N LEU A 382 -11.35 29.66 13.37
CA LEU A 382 -12.23 30.79 13.21
C LEU A 382 -11.76 31.83 14.22
N TRP A 383 -10.84 32.69 13.82
CA TRP A 383 -10.64 33.95 14.48
C TRP A 383 -11.97 34.68 14.35
N LYS A 384 -12.75 34.65 15.44
CA LYS A 384 -13.81 35.61 15.68
C LYS A 384 -13.17 36.99 15.51
N LEU A 385 -13.58 37.71 14.47
CA LEU A 385 -13.57 39.17 14.51
C LEU A 385 -14.75 39.62 15.35
#